data_AF-A0A258FRI0-F1
#
_entry.id   AF-A0A258FRI0-F1
#
_cell.length_a   1.000
_cell.length_b   1.000
_cell.length_c   1.000
_cell.angle_alpha   90.00
_cell.angle_beta   90.00
_cell.angle_gamma   90.00
#
_symmetry.space_group_name_H-M   'P 1'
#
loop_
_entity.id
_entity.type
_entity.pdbx_description
1 polymer ?
#
loop_
_entity_poly.entity_id
_entity_poly.type
_entity_poly.pdbx_seq_one_letter_code
_entity_poly.pdbx_strand_id
1 'polypeptide(L)'
;MHRRQLIQTGFAATAAASLGACATQPRQPAEPAYPISSDANAQAYTADELVAAGSRELGIAAEAMGAAIERIFADQGDRPTAYIAGEEAAGAAVVGLRYGRGALHMKDLSASQEVFWQGISVGWDVGGNASRVFTLCYGLYAPDAIYRRYPGVEGSAYLVGGVGVNYQRADGIVLAPVRTGVGLRLGANVGTMAYSRQRNLLPF
;
A
#
# COMPACT_ATOMS: atom_id res chain seq x y z
N MET A 1 23.09 -75.28 -33.19
CA MET A 1 21.77 -75.80 -32.78
C MET A 1 20.77 -74.65 -32.95
N HIS A 2 19.98 -74.61 -34.04
CA HIS A 2 18.55 -74.99 -34.10
C HIS A 2 17.71 -74.40 -32.96
N ARG A 3 16.55 -73.74 -33.13
CA ARG A 3 15.66 -73.44 -34.27
C ARG A 3 14.51 -72.59 -33.67
N ARG A 4 13.84 -71.73 -34.48
CA ARG A 4 12.38 -71.40 -34.43
C ARG A 4 11.89 -70.48 -33.27
N GLN A 5 10.98 -69.49 -33.37
CA GLN A 5 9.83 -69.13 -34.23
C GLN A 5 9.63 -67.57 -34.17
N LEU A 6 9.22 -66.84 -35.24
CA LEU A 6 7.83 -66.57 -35.72
C LEU A 6 6.99 -65.82 -34.62
N ILE A 7 6.23 -64.73 -34.82
CA ILE A 7 5.82 -63.90 -35.96
C ILE A 7 5.03 -62.66 -35.40
N GLN A 8 5.09 -61.54 -36.13
CA GLN A 8 4.10 -60.44 -36.33
C GLN A 8 3.41 -59.65 -35.19
N THR A 9 3.11 -58.40 -35.59
CA THR A 9 2.04 -57.46 -35.18
C THR A 9 2.46 -56.41 -34.14
N GLY A 10 2.22 -55.11 -34.33
CA GLY A 10 1.57 -54.41 -35.42
C GLY A 10 1.90 -52.92 -35.39
N PHE A 11 1.77 -52.31 -36.56
CA PHE A 11 1.94 -50.91 -36.88
C PHE A 11 0.79 -50.09 -36.25
N ALA A 12 1.11 -49.08 -35.46
CA ALA A 12 0.20 -47.96 -35.18
C ALA A 12 1.03 -46.71 -34.87
N ALA A 13 1.53 -46.06 -35.91
CA ALA A 13 2.09 -44.72 -35.82
C ALA A 13 0.93 -43.73 -35.68
N THR A 14 0.58 -43.36 -34.45
CA THR A 14 -0.28 -42.21 -34.19
C THR A 14 0.54 -40.94 -34.41
N ALA A 15 0.42 -40.36 -35.60
CA ALA A 15 0.91 -39.02 -35.88
C ALA A 15 0.08 -38.01 -35.07
N ALA A 16 0.59 -37.58 -33.92
CA ALA A 16 0.04 -36.45 -33.19
C ALA A 16 0.45 -35.17 -33.95
N ALA A 17 -0.44 -34.67 -34.79
CA ALA A 17 -0.34 -33.33 -35.36
C ALA A 17 -0.52 -32.31 -34.21
N SER A 18 0.60 -31.81 -33.68
CA SER A 18 0.61 -30.67 -32.77
C SER A 18 0.22 -29.41 -33.55
N LEU A 19 -1.07 -29.09 -33.56
CA LEU A 19 -1.55 -27.77 -33.95
C LEU A 19 -1.01 -26.76 -32.94
N GLY A 20 0.01 -26.02 -33.34
CA GLY A 20 0.52 -24.87 -32.59
C GLY A 20 -0.57 -23.82 -32.51
N ALA A 21 -1.28 -23.79 -31.39
CA ALA A 21 -2.16 -22.69 -31.04
C ALA A 21 -1.27 -21.48 -30.73
N CYS A 22 -1.28 -20.49 -31.63
CA CYS A 22 -0.76 -19.15 -31.36
C CYS A 22 -1.54 -18.56 -30.19
N ALA A 23 -1.05 -18.77 -28.97
CA ALA A 23 -1.52 -18.05 -27.80
C ALA A 23 -1.06 -16.59 -27.94
N THR A 24 -1.87 -15.77 -28.60
CA THR A 24 -1.82 -14.31 -28.44
C THR A 24 -2.11 -14.00 -26.98
N GLN A 25 -1.05 -13.83 -26.18
CA GLN A 25 -1.18 -13.24 -24.84
C GLN A 25 -1.83 -11.86 -25.00
N PRO A 26 -2.91 -11.54 -24.28
CA PRO A 26 -3.41 -10.18 -24.23
C PRO A 26 -2.26 -9.30 -23.74
N ARG A 27 -1.86 -8.35 -24.58
CA ARG A 27 -0.90 -7.31 -24.21
C ARG A 27 -1.54 -6.51 -23.08
N GLN A 28 -1.26 -6.88 -21.83
CA GLN A 28 -1.55 -6.01 -20.69
C GLN A 28 -0.85 -4.68 -20.98
N PRO A 29 -1.55 -3.54 -20.90
CA PRO A 29 -0.89 -2.25 -20.93
C PRO A 29 0.24 -2.32 -19.90
N ALA A 30 1.48 -2.08 -20.34
CA ALA A 30 2.58 -1.95 -19.40
C ALA A 30 2.23 -0.74 -18.53
N GLU A 31 1.86 -0.98 -17.27
CA GLU A 31 1.71 0.11 -16.31
C GLU A 31 3.04 0.86 -16.29
N PRO A 32 3.03 2.18 -16.48
CA PRO A 32 4.27 2.95 -16.45
C PRO A 32 4.95 2.73 -15.10
N ALA A 33 6.24 2.42 -15.13
CA ALA A 33 7.06 2.42 -13.94
C ALA A 33 7.12 3.85 -13.42
N TYR A 34 6.47 4.11 -12.29
CA TYR A 34 6.53 5.40 -11.62
C TYR A 34 7.86 5.52 -10.86
N PRO A 35 8.43 6.74 -10.76
CA PRO A 35 7.92 8.01 -11.32
C PRO A 35 8.33 8.28 -12.79
N ILE A 36 7.52 9.07 -13.51
CA ILE A 36 7.78 9.56 -14.88
C ILE A 36 8.31 11.01 -14.88
N SER A 37 8.97 11.49 -15.93
CA SER A 37 9.67 12.79 -15.91
C SER A 37 8.82 14.03 -15.54
N SER A 38 7.51 14.01 -15.80
CA SER A 38 6.59 15.08 -15.39
C SER A 38 6.44 15.21 -13.87
N ASP A 39 6.71 14.14 -13.15
CA ASP A 39 6.56 14.03 -11.71
C ASP A 39 7.53 14.94 -10.93
N ALA A 40 8.69 15.26 -11.53
CA ALA A 40 9.67 16.16 -10.93
C ALA A 40 9.13 17.56 -10.61
N ASN A 41 8.08 18.01 -11.32
CA ASN A 41 7.46 19.32 -11.16
C ASN A 41 6.22 19.31 -10.25
N ALA A 42 5.85 18.17 -9.65
CA ALA A 42 4.70 18.13 -8.79
C ALA A 42 4.88 19.01 -7.55
N GLN A 43 3.80 19.72 -7.20
CA GLN A 43 3.80 20.60 -6.04
C GLN A 43 3.79 19.76 -4.77
N ALA A 44 4.65 20.11 -3.82
CA ALA A 44 4.70 19.48 -2.52
C ALA A 44 4.00 20.32 -1.47
N TYR A 45 3.43 19.66 -0.47
CA TYR A 45 2.87 20.30 0.72
C TYR A 45 3.99 20.77 1.65
N THR A 46 3.81 21.95 2.22
CA THR A 46 4.73 22.47 3.23
C THR A 46 4.47 21.83 4.59
N ALA A 47 5.45 21.92 5.51
CA ALA A 47 5.27 21.43 6.88
C ALA A 47 4.05 22.09 7.55
N ASP A 48 3.92 23.42 7.45
CA ASP A 48 2.82 24.17 8.06
C ASP A 48 1.43 23.74 7.53
N GLU A 49 1.31 23.49 6.22
CA GLU A 49 0.08 22.99 5.62
C GLU A 49 -0.31 21.63 6.21
N LEU A 50 0.66 20.73 6.36
CA LEU A 50 0.44 19.39 6.89
C LEU A 50 0.21 19.38 8.39
N VAL A 51 0.83 20.27 9.15
CA VAL A 51 0.57 20.45 10.58
C VAL A 51 -0.85 20.96 10.78
N ALA A 52 -1.26 21.97 10.02
CA ALA A 52 -2.61 22.54 10.10
C ALA A 52 -3.69 21.53 9.67
N ALA A 53 -3.45 20.78 8.59
CA ALA A 53 -4.36 19.74 8.13
C ALA A 53 -4.40 18.56 9.12
N GLY A 54 -3.25 17.97 9.42
CA GLY A 54 -3.13 16.78 10.25
C GLY A 54 -3.63 16.98 11.67
N SER A 55 -3.34 18.11 12.32
CA SER A 55 -3.83 18.38 13.68
C SER A 55 -5.36 18.47 13.74
N ARG A 56 -5.99 19.09 12.73
CA ARG A 56 -7.45 19.18 12.61
C ARG A 56 -8.07 17.82 12.37
N GLU A 57 -7.54 17.08 11.40
CA GLU A 57 -8.06 15.76 11.04
C GLU A 57 -7.91 14.79 12.22
N LEU A 58 -6.73 14.71 12.82
CA LEU A 58 -6.46 13.81 13.95
C LEU A 58 -7.07 14.29 15.29
N GLY A 59 -7.45 15.56 15.40
CA GLY A 59 -7.97 16.14 16.64
C GLY A 59 -6.91 16.22 17.75
N ILE A 60 -5.64 16.48 17.39
CA ILE A 60 -4.51 16.56 18.32
C ILE A 60 -3.91 17.96 18.37
N ALA A 61 -3.07 18.20 19.37
CA ALA A 61 -2.29 19.43 19.46
C ALA A 61 -1.40 19.62 18.21
N ALA A 62 -1.34 20.85 17.71
CA ALA A 62 -0.49 21.19 16.56
C ALA A 62 1.00 20.92 16.83
N GLU A 63 1.45 21.09 18.08
CA GLU A 63 2.83 20.75 18.50
C GLU A 63 3.14 19.25 18.34
N ALA A 64 2.22 18.38 18.76
CA ALA A 64 2.35 16.93 18.59
C ALA A 64 2.39 16.54 17.11
N MET A 65 1.52 17.16 16.29
CA MET A 65 1.55 16.95 14.83
C MET A 65 2.84 17.49 14.21
N GLY A 66 3.31 18.67 14.64
CA GLY A 66 4.56 19.30 14.21
C GLY A 66 5.75 18.39 14.43
N ALA A 67 5.91 17.85 15.63
CA ALA A 67 6.99 16.91 15.94
C ALA A 67 6.95 15.66 15.04
N ALA A 68 5.76 15.17 14.70
CA ALA A 68 5.61 14.05 13.77
C ALA A 68 6.01 14.42 12.34
N ILE A 69 5.58 15.58 11.85
CA ILE A 69 5.93 16.09 10.51
C ILE A 69 7.43 16.35 10.41
N GLU A 70 8.03 17.02 11.37
CA GLU A 70 9.48 17.26 11.43
C GLU A 70 10.27 15.96 11.36
N ARG A 71 9.84 14.95 12.14
CA ARG A 71 10.48 13.63 12.12
C ARG A 71 10.33 12.93 10.76
N ILE A 72 9.14 12.97 10.16
CA ILE A 72 8.92 12.37 8.83
C ILE A 72 9.74 13.10 7.76
N PHE A 73 9.83 14.42 7.84
CA PHE A 73 10.62 15.23 6.91
C PHE A 73 12.12 14.94 7.04
N ALA A 74 12.60 14.71 8.25
CA ALA A 74 13.97 14.26 8.47
C ALA A 74 14.24 12.87 7.84
N ASP A 75 13.25 11.98 7.82
CA ASP A 75 13.40 10.61 7.32
C ASP A 75 13.17 10.48 5.80
N GLN A 76 12.24 11.25 5.21
CA GLN A 76 11.82 11.11 3.80
C GLN A 76 12.06 12.37 2.94
N GLY A 77 12.47 13.48 3.54
CA GLY A 77 12.57 14.78 2.90
C GLY A 77 11.31 15.64 3.06
N ASP A 78 11.42 16.89 2.64
CA ASP A 78 10.43 17.96 2.84
C ASP A 78 9.44 18.12 1.67
N ARG A 79 9.34 17.12 0.80
CA ARG A 79 8.53 17.18 -0.43
C ARG A 79 7.42 16.12 -0.54
N PRO A 80 6.49 16.01 0.43
CA PRO A 80 5.30 15.15 0.27
C PRO A 80 4.38 15.74 -0.80
N THR A 81 3.93 14.91 -1.75
CA THR A 81 3.14 15.34 -2.91
C THR A 81 1.63 15.20 -2.69
N ALA A 82 1.23 14.37 -1.72
CA ALA A 82 -0.17 14.16 -1.37
C ALA A 82 -0.31 13.85 0.13
N TYR A 83 -1.54 13.92 0.63
CA TYR A 83 -1.90 13.34 1.93
C TYR A 83 -3.26 12.65 1.89
N ILE A 84 -3.50 11.72 2.80
CA ILE A 84 -4.80 11.08 3.02
C ILE A 84 -5.29 11.44 4.41
N ALA A 85 -6.52 11.93 4.51
CA ALA A 85 -7.23 12.10 5.77
C ALA A 85 -8.33 11.05 5.87
N GLY A 86 -8.40 10.31 6.97
CA GLY A 86 -9.45 9.31 7.11
C GLY A 86 -9.49 8.59 8.45
N GLU A 87 -10.22 7.48 8.46
CA GLU A 87 -10.48 6.68 9.64
C GLU A 87 -10.17 5.21 9.36
N GLU A 88 -9.72 4.53 10.39
CA GLU A 88 -9.28 3.15 10.32
C GLU A 88 -9.79 2.37 11.53
N ALA A 89 -10.38 1.20 11.26
CA ALA A 89 -10.70 0.19 12.25
C ALA A 89 -9.72 -0.98 12.11
N ALA A 90 -9.18 -1.44 13.24
CA ALA A 90 -8.29 -2.58 13.28
C ALA A 90 -8.69 -3.52 14.42
N GLY A 91 -8.58 -4.82 14.20
CA GLY A 91 -8.78 -5.85 15.21
C GLY A 91 -7.69 -6.90 15.08
N ALA A 92 -7.09 -7.31 16.19
CA ALA A 92 -6.12 -8.41 16.18
C ALA A 92 -6.27 -9.33 17.39
N ALA A 93 -5.75 -10.54 17.23
CA ALA A 93 -5.46 -11.48 18.31
C ALA A 93 -4.07 -12.11 18.14
N VAL A 94 -3.79 -12.65 16.95
CA VAL A 94 -2.47 -13.16 16.51
C VAL A 94 -2.23 -12.69 15.06
N VAL A 95 -3.27 -12.86 14.25
CA VAL A 95 -3.43 -12.16 12.98
C VAL A 95 -4.41 -11.02 13.20
N GLY A 96 -4.05 -9.85 12.70
CA GLY A 96 -4.85 -8.64 12.70
C GLY A 96 -5.38 -8.31 11.32
N LEU A 97 -6.57 -7.74 11.29
CA LEU A 97 -7.13 -7.10 10.12
C LEU A 97 -7.29 -5.62 10.39
N ARG A 98 -7.10 -4.85 9.33
CA ARG A 98 -7.21 -3.40 9.32
C ARG A 98 -8.00 -2.99 8.11
N TYR A 99 -8.98 -2.12 8.31
CA TYR A 99 -9.81 -1.54 7.26
C TYR A 99 -9.92 -0.06 7.50
N GLY A 100 -9.80 0.74 6.45
CA GLY A 100 -10.01 2.16 6.54
C GLY A 100 -10.52 2.77 5.26
N ARG A 101 -10.93 4.02 5.41
CA ARG A 101 -11.50 4.87 4.36
C ARG A 101 -11.06 6.29 4.62
N GLY A 102 -10.75 7.00 3.56
CA GLY A 102 -10.37 8.40 3.64
C GLY A 102 -10.46 9.10 2.29
N ALA A 103 -10.01 10.35 2.29
CA ALA A 103 -9.93 11.19 1.14
C ALA A 103 -8.45 11.49 0.83
N LEU A 104 -8.04 11.21 -0.40
CA LEU A 104 -6.74 11.58 -0.95
C LEU A 104 -6.79 13.02 -1.45
N HIS A 105 -5.87 13.83 -0.95
CA HIS A 105 -5.69 15.22 -1.30
C HIS A 105 -4.35 15.40 -2.01
N MET A 106 -4.39 16.07 -3.16
CA MET A 106 -3.23 16.48 -3.94
C MET A 106 -3.42 17.94 -4.34
N LYS A 107 -2.32 18.68 -4.55
CA LYS A 107 -2.40 20.11 -4.90
C LYS A 107 -2.92 20.35 -6.31
N ASP A 108 -2.70 19.41 -7.22
CA ASP A 108 -3.17 19.47 -8.61
C ASP A 108 -4.61 18.98 -8.80
N LEU A 109 -5.18 18.33 -7.78
CA LEU A 109 -6.50 17.74 -7.84
C LEU A 109 -7.56 18.72 -7.29
N SER A 110 -8.54 19.06 -8.12
CA SER A 110 -9.59 20.03 -7.73
C SER A 110 -10.58 19.49 -6.70
N ALA A 111 -10.73 18.17 -6.59
CA ALA A 111 -11.60 17.50 -5.63
C ALA A 111 -10.89 16.30 -5.04
N SER A 112 -11.01 16.07 -3.73
CA SER A 112 -10.39 14.91 -3.11
C SER A 112 -10.99 13.60 -3.62
N GLN A 113 -10.15 12.56 -3.69
CA GLN A 113 -10.55 11.25 -4.19
C GLN A 113 -10.78 10.29 -3.02
N GLU A 114 -11.91 9.58 -3.01
CA GLU A 114 -12.15 8.57 -1.99
C GLU A 114 -11.20 7.38 -2.18
N VAL A 115 -10.58 6.96 -1.08
CA VAL A 115 -9.65 5.85 -1.04
C VAL A 115 -10.00 4.94 0.12
N PHE A 116 -10.03 3.64 -0.16
CA PHE A 116 -10.19 2.59 0.83
C PHE A 116 -8.88 1.86 1.00
N TRP A 117 -8.62 1.35 2.19
CA TRP A 117 -7.49 0.47 2.43
C TRP A 117 -7.85 -0.68 3.35
N GLN A 118 -7.13 -1.76 3.16
CA GLN A 118 -7.33 -2.99 3.88
C GLN A 118 -6.02 -3.74 3.99
N GLY A 119 -5.72 -4.29 5.16
CA GLY A 119 -4.45 -4.92 5.40
C GLY A 119 -4.54 -6.00 6.45
N ILE A 120 -3.62 -6.94 6.30
CA ILE A 120 -3.36 -7.96 7.30
C ILE A 120 -2.14 -7.49 8.08
N SER A 121 -2.22 -7.54 9.40
CA SER A 121 -1.06 -7.39 10.27
C SER A 121 -0.82 -8.68 11.04
N VAL A 122 0.42 -8.93 11.40
CA VAL A 122 0.77 -9.95 12.40
C VAL A 122 1.35 -9.20 13.58
N GLY A 123 0.82 -9.50 14.77
CA GLY A 123 1.17 -8.79 15.99
C GLY A 123 0.78 -9.61 17.22
N TRP A 124 1.47 -9.34 18.34
CA TRP A 124 1.23 -9.99 19.62
C TRP A 124 0.09 -9.35 20.43
N ASP A 125 -0.57 -8.37 19.84
CA ASP A 125 -1.56 -7.52 20.47
C ASP A 125 -2.98 -8.02 20.19
N VAL A 126 -3.74 -8.22 21.27
CA VAL A 126 -5.16 -8.60 21.23
C VAL A 126 -6.00 -7.36 21.47
N GLY A 127 -6.94 -7.05 20.57
CA GLY A 127 -7.89 -5.96 20.76
C GLY A 127 -8.37 -5.32 19.46
N GLY A 128 -9.49 -4.60 19.56
CA GLY A 128 -10.06 -3.77 18.50
C GLY A 128 -9.81 -2.28 18.76
N ASN A 129 -9.60 -1.50 17.72
CA ASN A 129 -9.52 -0.05 17.78
C ASN A 129 -10.19 0.57 16.54
N ALA A 130 -10.77 1.76 16.71
CA ALA A 130 -11.15 2.66 15.62
C ALA A 130 -10.53 4.03 15.89
N SER A 131 -9.75 4.53 14.94
CA SER A 131 -8.99 5.77 15.11
C SER A 131 -8.89 6.54 13.81
N ARG A 132 -8.67 7.85 13.94
CA ARG A 132 -8.31 8.70 12.80
C ARG A 132 -6.87 8.44 12.38
N VAL A 133 -6.60 8.58 11.09
CA VAL A 133 -5.27 8.42 10.50
C VAL A 133 -5.02 9.52 9.48
N PHE A 134 -3.81 10.06 9.49
CA PHE A 134 -3.34 11.06 8.55
C PHE A 134 -2.08 10.53 7.86
N THR A 135 -2.13 10.32 6.55
CA THR A 135 -1.04 9.66 5.80
C THR A 135 -0.36 10.64 4.87
N LEU A 136 0.92 10.90 5.07
CA LEU A 136 1.71 11.65 4.09
C LEU A 136 2.10 10.70 2.95
N CYS A 137 2.04 11.20 1.72
CA CYS A 137 2.41 10.43 0.53
C CYS A 137 3.55 11.14 -0.19
N TYR A 138 4.63 10.41 -0.44
CA TYR A 138 5.80 10.85 -1.20
C TYR A 138 5.89 10.09 -2.50
N GLY A 139 6.32 10.76 -3.57
CA GLY A 139 6.46 10.13 -4.88
C GLY A 139 5.13 9.77 -5.54
N LEU A 140 4.00 10.23 -4.99
CA LEU A 140 2.67 9.97 -5.55
C LEU A 140 2.25 11.16 -6.41
N TYR A 141 2.33 10.98 -7.73
CA TYR A 141 2.16 12.05 -8.71
C TYR A 141 0.89 11.93 -9.56
N ALA A 142 0.28 10.73 -9.54
CA ALA A 142 -1.02 10.49 -10.12
C ALA A 142 -1.92 9.88 -9.04
N PRO A 143 -3.18 10.33 -8.89
CA PRO A 143 -4.08 9.84 -7.85
C PRO A 143 -4.33 8.33 -7.97
N ASP A 144 -4.26 7.80 -9.19
CA ASP A 144 -4.51 6.39 -9.46
C ASP A 144 -3.32 5.48 -9.14
N ALA A 145 -2.11 6.06 -9.04
CA ALA A 145 -0.92 5.31 -8.65
C ALA A 145 -0.98 4.84 -7.18
N ILE A 146 -1.94 5.33 -6.39
CA ILE A 146 -2.12 4.86 -5.02
C ILE A 146 -2.77 3.47 -4.96
N TYR A 147 -3.49 3.03 -5.99
CA TYR A 147 -4.31 1.81 -5.93
C TYR A 147 -3.49 0.56 -6.15
N ARG A 148 -2.75 0.15 -5.12
CA ARG A 148 -1.91 -1.04 -5.12
C ARG A 148 -1.62 -1.51 -3.69
N ARG A 149 -0.76 -2.51 -3.58
CA ARG A 149 -0.30 -3.04 -2.30
C ARG A 149 0.98 -2.34 -1.86
N TYR A 150 0.98 -1.88 -0.61
CA TYR A 150 2.11 -1.27 0.06
C TYR A 150 2.55 -2.16 1.22
N PRO A 151 3.65 -2.91 1.08
CA PRO A 151 4.25 -3.61 2.21
C PRO A 151 4.78 -2.60 3.24
N GLY A 152 4.61 -2.93 4.51
CA GLY A 152 5.21 -2.19 5.62
C GLY A 152 6.73 -2.28 5.58
N VAL A 153 7.40 -1.17 5.90
CA VAL A 153 8.85 -1.10 6.04
C VAL A 153 9.20 -1.60 7.44
N GLU A 154 9.98 -2.67 7.53
CA GLU A 154 10.44 -3.23 8.80
C GLU A 154 11.24 -2.20 9.60
N GLY A 155 11.04 -2.17 10.93
CA GLY A 155 11.76 -1.25 11.83
C GLY A 155 11.41 0.23 11.69
N SER A 156 10.44 0.60 10.85
CA SER A 156 10.03 2.00 10.65
C SER A 156 9.04 2.54 11.68
N ALA A 157 8.58 1.69 12.61
CA ALA A 157 7.59 2.09 13.60
C ALA A 157 8.23 2.90 14.73
N TYR A 158 7.72 4.11 14.99
CA TYR A 158 8.17 4.94 16.11
C TYR A 158 7.04 5.81 16.68
N LEU A 159 7.26 6.32 17.89
CA LEU A 159 6.35 7.22 18.61
C LEU A 159 7.00 8.60 18.76
N VAL A 160 6.26 9.65 18.43
CA VAL A 160 6.70 11.05 18.55
C VAL A 160 5.50 11.89 18.96
N GLY A 161 5.63 12.73 19.99
CA GLY A 161 4.52 13.59 20.44
C GLY A 161 3.22 12.85 20.80
N GLY A 162 3.29 11.56 21.17
CA GLY A 162 2.10 10.73 21.45
C GLY A 162 1.39 10.19 20.20
N VAL A 163 1.95 10.36 18.99
CA VAL A 163 1.47 9.75 17.75
C VAL A 163 2.45 8.73 17.18
N GLY A 164 1.89 7.70 16.54
CA GLY A 164 2.65 6.61 15.95
C GLY A 164 2.77 6.74 14.45
N VAL A 165 3.97 6.50 13.94
CA VAL A 165 4.26 6.49 12.50
C VAL A 165 4.80 5.11 12.13
N ASN A 166 4.40 4.60 10.97
CA ASN A 166 4.97 3.39 10.37
C ASN A 166 4.95 3.54 8.85
N TYR A 167 6.09 3.33 8.18
CA TYR A 167 6.19 3.54 6.74
C TYR A 167 5.74 2.32 5.95
N GLN A 168 5.20 2.58 4.76
CA GLN A 168 4.89 1.58 3.75
C GLN A 168 5.42 2.06 2.40
N ARG A 169 5.90 1.15 1.54
CA ARG A 169 6.55 1.55 0.29
C ARG A 169 6.29 0.58 -0.85
N ALA A 170 5.96 1.11 -2.02
CA ALA A 170 5.87 0.36 -3.27
C ALA A 170 6.20 1.28 -4.46
N ASP A 171 6.96 0.79 -5.44
CA ASP A 171 7.25 1.48 -6.71
C ASP A 171 7.67 2.96 -6.58
N GLY A 172 8.58 3.24 -5.66
CA GLY A 172 9.07 4.61 -5.41
C GLY A 172 8.11 5.53 -4.64
N ILE A 173 6.90 5.05 -4.31
CA ILE A 173 5.91 5.77 -3.50
C ILE A 173 6.09 5.36 -2.03
N VAL A 174 6.16 6.35 -1.15
CA VAL A 174 6.23 6.13 0.32
C VAL A 174 5.00 6.69 0.98
N LEU A 175 4.35 5.86 1.79
CA LEU A 175 3.22 6.24 2.62
C LEU A 175 3.67 6.28 4.09
N ALA A 176 3.36 7.37 4.77
CA ALA A 176 3.68 7.61 6.18
C ALA A 176 2.40 7.85 6.99
N PRO A 177 1.62 6.79 7.28
CA PRO A 177 0.44 6.90 8.11
C PRO A 177 0.78 7.24 9.57
N VAL A 178 0.27 8.39 10.01
CA VAL A 178 0.33 8.92 11.38
C VAL A 178 -0.98 8.58 12.09
N ARG A 179 -0.88 7.90 13.24
CA ARG A 179 -2.03 7.43 14.03
C ARG A 179 -1.97 7.94 15.46
N THR A 180 -3.14 8.18 16.04
CA THR A 180 -3.29 8.65 17.43
C THR A 180 -3.91 7.58 18.34
N GLY A 181 -3.71 7.71 19.65
CA GLY A 181 -4.48 7.02 20.68
C GLY A 181 -3.96 5.65 21.14
N VAL A 182 -4.81 4.94 21.89
CA VAL A 182 -4.51 3.66 22.60
C VAL A 182 -4.32 2.45 21.68
N GLY A 183 -4.51 2.60 20.37
CA GLY A 183 -4.21 1.57 19.36
C GLY A 183 -2.80 1.67 18.78
N LEU A 184 -1.89 2.35 19.48
CA LEU A 184 -0.50 2.51 19.10
C LEU A 184 0.23 1.16 19.16
N ARG A 185 0.17 0.43 18.06
CA ARG A 185 0.85 -0.86 17.90
C ARG A 185 2.24 -0.58 17.36
N LEU A 186 3.19 -0.32 18.26
CA LEU A 186 4.61 -0.17 17.92
C LEU A 186 5.29 -1.50 17.54
N GLY A 187 4.53 -2.60 17.49
CA GLY A 187 5.01 -3.84 16.92
C GLY A 187 5.35 -3.65 15.45
N ALA A 188 6.43 -4.30 15.01
CA ALA A 188 6.74 -4.51 13.61
C ALA A 188 5.51 -5.18 12.95
N ASN A 189 4.57 -4.36 12.47
CA ASN A 189 3.44 -4.81 11.69
C ASN A 189 4.04 -5.18 10.33
N VAL A 190 4.59 -6.39 10.24
CA VAL A 190 5.03 -7.00 8.99
C VAL A 190 3.73 -7.37 8.27
N GLY A 191 3.18 -6.39 7.58
CA GLY A 191 1.87 -6.46 6.97
C GLY A 191 1.87 -5.74 5.64
N THR A 192 0.93 -6.11 4.79
CA THR A 192 0.67 -5.39 3.54
C THR A 192 -0.63 -4.63 3.67
N MET A 193 -0.66 -3.43 3.09
CA MET A 193 -1.88 -2.65 2.95
C MET A 193 -2.25 -2.57 1.47
N ALA A 194 -3.43 -3.04 1.10
CA ALA A 194 -3.97 -2.86 -0.24
C ALA A 194 -4.87 -1.62 -0.25
N TYR A 195 -4.60 -0.70 -1.16
CA TYR A 195 -5.39 0.50 -1.39
C TYR A 195 -6.27 0.33 -2.63
N SER A 196 -7.54 0.73 -2.56
CA SER A 196 -8.53 0.52 -3.63
C SER A 196 -9.50 1.70 -3.78
N ARG A 197 -10.06 1.84 -4.98
CA ARG A 197 -11.13 2.84 -5.28
C ARG A 197 -12.46 2.50 -4.63
N GLN A 198 -12.73 1.21 -4.47
CA GLN A 198 -13.98 0.70 -3.92
C GLN A 198 -13.69 -0.02 -2.61
N ARG A 199 -14.68 -0.01 -1.72
CA ARG A 199 -14.61 -0.77 -0.47
C ARG A 199 -14.58 -2.25 -0.79
N ASN A 200 -13.45 -2.88 -0.51
CA ASN A 200 -13.32 -4.33 -0.56
C ASN A 200 -13.52 -4.90 0.85
N LEU A 201 -14.15 -6.08 0.93
CA LEU A 201 -14.34 -6.79 2.20
C LEU A 201 -13.18 -7.76 2.48
N LEU A 202 -12.52 -8.23 1.41
CA LEU A 202 -11.45 -9.20 1.46
C LEU A 202 -10.11 -8.52 1.17
N PRO A 203 -9.05 -8.73 1.99
CA PRO A 203 -7.79 -7.99 1.91
C PRO A 203 -6.80 -8.54 0.86
N PHE A 204 -7.28 -9.24 -0.18
CA PHE A 204 -6.46 -9.82 -1.24
C PHE A 204 -6.93 -9.44 -2.63
#